data_AF-A0AA41DA39-F1
#
_entry.id   AF-A0AA41DA39-F1
#
_cell.length_a   1.000
_cell.length_b   1.000
_cell.length_c   1.000
_cell.angle_alpha   90.00
_cell.angle_beta   90.00
_cell.angle_gamma   90.00
#
_symmetry.space_group_name_H-M   'P 1'
#
loop_
_entity.id
_entity.type
_entity.pdbx_description
1 polymer ?
#
loop_
_entity_poly.entity_id
_entity_poly.type
_entity_poly.pdbx_seq_one_letter_code
_entity_poly.pdbx_strand_id
1 'polypeptide(L)'
;MAILTIEEAEKMRAFIPSSTMFKVWDARDRGGTFITVPDRNLALWKKKYEAYNLKFNVLLPRCTEYNNLGIEYEKQGNIPFAISAYEENVKPGSYPARHAYDRLLVLYRKQKDYRNELRVCKLAVSVFKEEKYKKRLEKIKSLLKTQKQ
;
A
#
# COMPACT_ATOMS: atom_id res chain seq x y z
N MET A 1 18.62 -15.83 -23.84
CA MET A 1 18.93 -14.40 -23.96
C MET A 1 17.64 -13.70 -24.34
N ALA A 2 17.26 -12.62 -23.65
CA ALA A 2 16.01 -11.90 -23.87
C ALA A 2 16.24 -10.53 -24.51
N ILE A 3 15.24 -10.07 -25.26
CA ILE A 3 15.22 -8.73 -25.87
C ILE A 3 14.69 -7.73 -24.83
N LEU A 4 15.44 -6.65 -24.62
CA LEU A 4 15.02 -5.48 -23.85
C LEU A 4 14.94 -4.30 -24.82
N THR A 5 13.73 -3.80 -25.07
CA THR A 5 13.54 -2.62 -25.92
C THR A 5 14.05 -1.37 -25.21
N ILE A 6 14.48 -0.37 -25.96
CA ILE A 6 14.94 0.91 -25.38
C ILE A 6 13.79 1.58 -24.61
N GLU A 7 12.57 1.51 -25.11
CA GLU A 7 11.39 2.06 -24.43
C GLU A 7 11.12 1.38 -23.08
N GLU A 8 11.18 0.03 -23.03
CA GLU A 8 11.07 -0.70 -21.76
C GLU A 8 12.19 -0.32 -20.80
N ALA A 9 13.42 -0.20 -21.31
CA ALA A 9 14.59 0.16 -20.50
C ALA A 9 14.45 1.55 -19.88
N GLU A 10 13.96 2.54 -20.64
CA GLU A 10 13.73 3.90 -20.13
C GLU A 10 12.65 3.93 -19.04
N LYS A 11 11.55 3.22 -19.23
CA LYS A 11 10.49 3.07 -18.22
C LYS A 11 11.02 2.45 -16.92
N MET A 12 11.93 1.48 -17.04
CA MET A 12 12.49 0.72 -15.93
C MET A 12 13.88 1.20 -15.48
N ARG A 13 14.36 2.35 -15.95
CA ARG A 13 15.78 2.78 -15.81
C ARG A 13 16.33 2.74 -14.39
N ALA A 14 15.49 3.01 -13.39
CA ALA A 14 15.86 3.00 -11.98
C ALA A 14 16.17 1.59 -11.43
N PHE A 15 15.76 0.53 -12.13
CA PHE A 15 15.91 -0.86 -11.71
C PHE A 15 17.00 -1.60 -12.49
N ILE A 16 17.52 -0.98 -13.56
CA ILE A 16 18.53 -1.54 -14.45
C ILE A 16 19.90 -0.99 -14.05
N PRO A 17 20.96 -1.81 -13.96
CA PRO A 17 22.31 -1.33 -13.67
C PRO A 17 22.76 -0.29 -14.68
N SER A 18 23.45 0.77 -14.22
CA SER A 18 23.95 1.85 -15.10
C SER A 18 24.80 1.31 -16.25
N SER A 19 25.60 0.27 -16.02
CA SER A 19 26.40 -0.39 -17.06
C SER A 19 25.57 -0.99 -18.20
N THR A 20 24.35 -1.45 -17.91
CA THR A 20 23.41 -1.92 -18.93
C THR A 20 22.70 -0.74 -19.59
N MET A 21 22.32 0.29 -18.82
CA MET A 21 21.72 1.51 -19.38
C MET A 21 22.65 2.23 -20.35
N PHE A 22 23.97 2.26 -20.10
CA PHE A 22 24.93 2.81 -21.08
C PHE A 22 24.87 2.08 -22.42
N LYS A 23 24.67 0.75 -22.43
CA LYS A 23 24.49 -0.02 -23.67
C LYS A 23 23.16 0.29 -24.35
N VAL A 24 22.10 0.52 -23.57
CA VAL A 24 20.79 0.94 -24.08
C VAL A 24 20.93 2.29 -24.79
N TRP A 25 21.62 3.25 -24.18
CA TRP A 25 21.83 4.58 -24.77
C TRP A 25 22.74 4.55 -25.99
N ASP A 26 23.85 3.81 -25.96
CA ASP A 26 24.70 3.62 -27.15
C ASP A 26 23.92 2.96 -28.30
N ALA A 27 23.08 1.96 -28.01
CA ALA A 27 22.22 1.35 -29.02
C ALA A 27 21.20 2.35 -29.59
N ARG A 28 20.59 3.19 -28.74
CA ARG A 28 19.66 4.25 -29.15
C ARG A 28 20.32 5.26 -30.07
N ASP A 29 21.50 5.73 -29.70
CA ASP A 29 22.22 6.79 -30.42
C ASP A 29 22.70 6.29 -31.79
N ARG A 30 22.88 4.98 -31.96
CA ARG A 30 23.15 4.31 -33.25
C ARG A 30 21.89 3.97 -34.06
N GLY A 31 20.71 4.40 -33.63
CA GLY A 31 19.43 4.10 -34.28
C GLY A 31 18.89 2.69 -34.03
N GLY A 32 19.47 1.95 -33.09
CA GLY A 32 18.95 0.66 -32.64
C GLY A 32 17.65 0.83 -31.83
N THR A 33 16.90 -0.27 -31.68
CA THR A 33 15.60 -0.28 -30.98
C THR A 33 15.59 -1.17 -29.72
N PHE A 34 16.60 -2.03 -29.55
CA PHE A 34 16.71 -2.95 -28.43
C PHE A 34 18.16 -3.36 -28.15
N ILE A 35 18.38 -3.94 -26.98
CA ILE A 35 19.58 -4.71 -26.65
C ILE A 35 19.22 -6.11 -26.19
N THR A 36 20.17 -7.03 -26.25
CA THR A 36 19.99 -8.39 -25.73
C THR A 36 20.63 -8.52 -24.35
N VAL A 37 19.87 -9.04 -23.38
CA VAL A 37 20.30 -9.21 -22.00
C VAL A 37 19.99 -10.63 -21.49
N PRO A 38 20.64 -11.09 -20.40
CA PRO A 38 20.28 -12.37 -19.80
C PRO A 38 18.82 -12.37 -19.31
N ASP A 39 18.08 -13.44 -19.59
CA ASP A 39 16.65 -13.58 -19.28
C ASP A 39 16.37 -13.38 -17.78
N ARG A 40 17.24 -13.96 -16.94
CA ARG A 40 17.17 -13.84 -15.47
C ARG A 40 17.23 -12.38 -15.01
N ASN A 41 18.06 -11.57 -15.66
CA ASN A 41 18.22 -10.16 -15.30
C ASN A 41 16.99 -9.36 -15.71
N LEU A 42 16.51 -9.56 -16.94
CA LEU A 42 15.30 -8.88 -17.42
C LEU A 42 14.08 -9.22 -16.55
N ALA A 43 13.88 -10.49 -16.23
CA ALA A 43 12.80 -10.93 -15.35
C ALA A 43 12.89 -10.28 -13.95
N LEU A 44 14.10 -10.16 -13.39
CA LEU A 44 14.33 -9.50 -12.12
C LEU A 44 13.99 -8.00 -12.17
N TRP A 45 14.42 -7.29 -13.21
CA TRP A 45 14.14 -5.85 -13.37
C TRP A 45 12.65 -5.59 -13.55
N LYS A 46 11.98 -6.39 -14.40
CA LYS A 46 10.52 -6.32 -14.60
C LYS A 46 9.77 -6.52 -13.29
N LYS A 47 10.09 -7.58 -12.54
CA LYS A 47 9.47 -7.83 -11.23
C LYS A 47 9.65 -6.67 -10.26
N LYS A 48 10.83 -6.05 -10.21
CA LYS A 48 11.10 -4.89 -9.35
C LYS A 48 10.28 -3.66 -9.78
N TYR A 49 10.25 -3.39 -11.09
CA TYR A 49 9.48 -2.30 -11.68
C TYR A 49 7.98 -2.46 -11.43
N GLU A 50 7.43 -3.64 -11.66
CA GLU A 50 6.01 -3.96 -11.42
C GLU A 50 5.64 -3.79 -9.95
N ALA A 51 6.46 -4.30 -9.03
CA ALA A 51 6.22 -4.13 -7.60
C ALA A 51 6.26 -2.67 -7.17
N TYR A 52 7.20 -1.88 -7.72
CA TYR A 52 7.27 -0.44 -7.49
C TYR A 52 6.03 0.28 -8.02
N ASN A 53 5.67 0.03 -9.28
CA ASN A 53 4.52 0.65 -9.92
C ASN A 53 3.22 0.32 -9.18
N LEU A 54 3.00 -0.95 -8.84
CA LEU A 54 1.84 -1.35 -8.06
C LEU A 54 1.80 -0.58 -6.74
N LYS A 55 2.91 -0.53 -6.00
CA LYS A 55 2.95 0.13 -4.69
C LYS A 55 2.72 1.65 -4.79
N PHE A 56 3.42 2.33 -5.68
CA PHE A 56 3.51 3.79 -5.67
C PHE A 56 2.60 4.49 -6.68
N ASN A 57 2.26 3.83 -7.80
CA ASN A 57 1.40 4.42 -8.84
C ASN A 57 -0.03 3.91 -8.80
N VAL A 58 -0.31 2.83 -8.05
CA VAL A 58 -1.67 2.26 -7.91
C VAL A 58 -2.15 2.30 -6.48
N LEU A 59 -1.46 1.63 -5.56
CA LEU A 59 -1.95 1.45 -4.18
C LEU A 59 -1.86 2.73 -3.35
N LEU A 60 -0.75 3.47 -3.45
CA LEU A 60 -0.57 4.72 -2.70
C LEU A 60 -1.58 5.81 -3.12
N PRO A 61 -1.80 6.13 -4.42
CA PRO A 61 -2.80 7.11 -4.82
C PRO A 61 -4.21 6.74 -4.36
N ARG A 62 -4.61 5.48 -4.53
CA ARG A 62 -5.90 4.97 -4.06
C ARG A 62 -6.05 5.10 -2.54
N CYS A 63 -4.98 4.84 -1.80
CA CYS A 63 -4.98 5.01 -0.35
C CYS A 63 -5.21 6.46 0.06
N THR A 64 -4.53 7.40 -0.61
CA THR A 64 -4.69 8.83 -0.40
C THR A 64 -6.11 9.29 -0.71
N GLU A 65 -6.68 8.83 -1.82
CA GLU A 65 -8.05 9.15 -2.23
C GLU A 65 -9.07 8.77 -1.15
N TYR A 66 -9.06 7.52 -0.68
CA TYR A 66 -9.99 7.09 0.37
C TYR A 66 -9.74 7.76 1.73
N ASN A 67 -8.49 8.10 2.06
CA ASN A 67 -8.22 8.86 3.28
C ASN A 67 -8.83 10.27 3.18
N ASN A 68 -8.70 10.93 2.02
CA ASN A 68 -9.26 12.25 1.79
C ASN A 68 -10.79 12.21 1.81
N LEU A 69 -11.41 11.21 1.17
CA LEU A 69 -12.86 10.98 1.25
C LEU A 69 -13.32 10.78 2.70
N GLY A 70 -12.62 9.95 3.47
CA GLY A 70 -12.92 9.73 4.88
C GLY A 70 -12.84 11.02 5.70
N ILE A 71 -11.80 11.83 5.50
CA ILE A 71 -11.64 13.13 6.18
C ILE A 71 -12.80 14.07 5.83
N GLU A 72 -13.17 14.15 4.55
CA GLU A 72 -14.24 15.03 4.09
C GLU A 72 -15.60 14.63 4.66
N TYR A 73 -15.92 13.33 4.64
CA TYR A 73 -17.14 12.83 5.28
C TYR A 73 -17.17 13.08 6.79
N GLU A 74 -16.04 12.96 7.49
CA GLU A 74 -15.99 13.33 8.92
C GLU A 74 -16.27 14.81 9.16
N LYS A 75 -15.73 15.72 8.33
CA LYS A 75 -16.00 17.15 8.43
C LYS A 75 -17.47 17.49 8.23
N GLN A 76 -18.14 16.75 7.33
CA GLN A 76 -19.58 16.88 7.07
C GLN A 76 -20.45 16.19 8.13
N GLY A 77 -19.85 15.54 9.14
CA GLY A 77 -20.58 14.76 10.14
C GLY A 77 -21.14 13.43 9.61
N ASN A 78 -20.81 13.05 8.38
CA ASN A 78 -21.30 11.84 7.73
C ASN A 78 -20.45 10.62 8.10
N ILE A 79 -20.53 10.21 9.37
CA ILE A 79 -19.69 9.15 9.94
C ILE A 79 -19.81 7.79 9.22
N PRO A 80 -21.00 7.31 8.80
CA PRO A 80 -21.11 6.04 8.09
C PRO A 80 -20.28 6.00 6.79
N PHE A 81 -20.33 7.08 6.00
CA PHE A 81 -19.55 7.17 4.76
C PHE A 81 -18.05 7.34 5.04
N ALA A 82 -17.67 8.04 6.11
CA ALA A 82 -16.27 8.12 6.54
C ALA A 82 -15.70 6.73 6.89
N ILE A 83 -16.44 5.94 7.65
CA ILE A 83 -16.06 4.55 7.98
C ILE A 83 -15.92 3.73 6.70
N SER A 84 -16.88 3.82 5.78
CA SER A 84 -16.83 3.09 4.50
C SER A 84 -15.58 3.44 3.70
N ALA A 85 -15.21 4.72 3.63
CA ALA A 85 -14.01 5.15 2.92
C ALA A 85 -12.73 4.60 3.57
N TYR A 86 -12.59 4.72 4.90
CA TYR A 86 -11.41 4.19 5.58
C TYR A 86 -11.31 2.66 5.53
N GLU A 87 -12.42 1.93 5.50
CA GLU A 87 -12.40 0.45 5.39
C GLU A 87 -11.77 -0.04 4.07
N GLU A 88 -11.88 0.72 2.97
CA GLU A 88 -11.19 0.38 1.73
C GLU A 88 -9.66 0.33 1.91
N ASN A 89 -9.13 1.13 2.83
CA ASN A 89 -7.69 1.19 3.12
C ASN A 89 -7.19 0.10 4.07
N VAL A 90 -8.07 -0.69 4.69
CA VAL A 90 -7.68 -1.82 5.54
C VAL A 90 -7.97 -3.18 4.90
N LYS A 91 -8.46 -3.20 3.66
CA LYS A 91 -8.62 -4.42 2.86
C LYS A 91 -7.26 -5.08 2.55
N PRO A 92 -7.23 -6.41 2.36
CA PRO A 92 -6.03 -7.11 1.90
C PRO A 92 -5.49 -6.52 0.58
N GLY A 93 -4.19 -6.33 0.51
CA GLY A 93 -3.53 -5.76 -0.69
C GLY A 93 -3.53 -4.22 -0.75
N SER A 94 -4.20 -3.53 0.17
CA SER A 94 -4.15 -2.07 0.25
C SER A 94 -2.80 -1.54 0.72
N TYR A 95 -2.49 -0.28 0.41
CA TYR A 95 -1.25 0.36 0.85
C TYR A 95 -1.19 0.44 2.38
N PRO A 96 -0.08 0.01 3.03
CA PRO A 96 0.01 -0.08 4.47
C PRO A 96 0.27 1.30 5.11
N ALA A 97 -0.75 2.16 5.16
CA ALA A 97 -0.72 3.46 5.83
C ALA A 97 -1.52 3.45 7.14
N ARG A 98 -1.02 4.14 8.17
CA ARG A 98 -1.61 4.12 9.51
C ARG A 98 -2.94 4.88 9.63
N HIS A 99 -3.13 5.92 8.80
CA HIS A 99 -4.22 6.88 8.98
C HIS A 99 -5.60 6.22 9.09
N ALA A 100 -5.99 5.41 8.11
CA ALA A 100 -7.28 4.72 8.11
C ALA A 100 -7.47 3.81 9.34
N TYR A 101 -6.44 3.06 9.73
CA TYR A 101 -6.49 2.22 10.94
C TYR A 101 -6.72 3.06 12.20
N ASP A 102 -5.94 4.13 12.38
CA ASP A 102 -6.06 5.01 13.55
C ASP A 102 -7.45 5.67 13.60
N ARG A 103 -7.99 6.12 12.46
CA ARG A 103 -9.34 6.70 12.36
C ARG A 103 -10.44 5.70 12.65
N LEU A 104 -10.44 4.54 12.00
CA LEU A 104 -11.43 3.47 12.23
C LEU A 104 -11.49 3.04 13.69
N LEU A 105 -10.33 2.89 14.32
CA LEU A 105 -10.26 2.55 15.74
C LEU A 105 -10.95 3.62 16.60
N VAL A 106 -10.76 4.91 16.32
CA VAL A 106 -11.46 6.00 17.02
C VAL A 106 -12.97 5.96 16.75
N LEU A 107 -13.39 5.83 15.49
CA LEU A 107 -14.80 5.85 15.08
C LEU A 107 -15.59 4.68 15.68
N TYR A 108 -15.07 3.46 15.57
CA TYR A 108 -15.71 2.28 16.16
C TYR A 108 -15.78 2.35 17.68
N ARG A 109 -14.76 2.90 18.34
CA ARG A 109 -14.79 3.13 19.79
C ARG A 109 -15.93 4.08 20.18
N LYS A 110 -16.10 5.19 19.46
CA LYS A 110 -17.18 6.16 19.71
C LYS A 110 -18.56 5.54 19.54
N GLN A 111 -18.72 4.64 18.56
CA GLN A 111 -19.95 3.89 18.31
C GLN A 111 -20.17 2.70 19.25
N LYS A 112 -19.22 2.41 20.16
CA LYS A 112 -19.18 1.20 20.99
C LYS A 112 -19.19 -0.10 20.17
N ASP A 113 -18.77 -0.05 18.90
CA ASP A 113 -18.61 -1.22 18.03
C ASP A 113 -17.25 -1.89 18.30
N TYR A 114 -17.19 -2.60 19.42
CA TYR A 114 -15.97 -3.29 19.84
C TYR A 114 -15.61 -4.49 18.95
N ARG A 115 -16.56 -5.00 18.16
CA ARG A 115 -16.30 -6.11 17.22
C ARG A 115 -15.45 -5.64 16.06
N ASN A 116 -15.85 -4.54 15.41
CA ASN A 116 -15.05 -3.97 14.33
C ASN A 116 -13.78 -3.28 14.84
N GLU A 117 -13.82 -2.62 16.01
CA GLU A 117 -12.61 -2.09 16.64
C GLU A 117 -11.56 -3.21 16.86
N LEU A 118 -11.99 -4.38 17.35
CA LEU A 118 -11.11 -5.55 17.55
C LEU A 118 -10.54 -6.07 16.22
N ARG A 119 -11.36 -6.20 15.18
CA ARG A 119 -10.92 -6.65 13.84
C ARG A 119 -9.84 -5.74 13.29
N VAL A 120 -10.11 -4.43 13.22
CA VAL A 120 -9.15 -3.44 12.69
C VAL A 120 -7.88 -3.39 13.55
N CYS A 121 -8.00 -3.50 14.87
CA CYS A 121 -6.84 -3.49 15.76
C CYS A 121 -5.92 -4.70 15.53
N LYS A 122 -6.49 -5.90 15.33
CA LYS A 122 -5.71 -7.09 14.97
C LYS A 122 -4.99 -6.93 13.63
N LEU A 123 -5.68 -6.38 12.62
CA LEU A 123 -5.06 -6.08 11.33
C LEU A 123 -3.90 -5.09 11.49
N ALA A 124 -4.08 -4.01 12.25
CA ALA A 124 -3.01 -3.05 12.53
C ALA A 124 -1.79 -3.68 13.22
N VAL A 125 -2.00 -4.57 14.20
CA VAL A 125 -0.92 -5.32 14.86
C VAL A 125 -0.18 -6.21 13.86
N SER A 126 -0.91 -6.89 12.96
CA SER A 126 -0.30 -7.74 11.92
C SER A 126 0.56 -6.94 10.94
N VAL A 127 0.08 -5.78 10.49
CA VAL A 127 0.73 -4.95 9.46
C VAL A 127 1.90 -4.16 10.03
N PHE A 128 1.72 -3.51 11.18
CA PHE A 128 2.71 -2.55 11.72
C PHE A 128 3.54 -3.08 12.88
N LYS A 129 3.04 -4.10 13.60
CA LYS A 129 3.69 -4.71 14.79
C LYS A 129 4.05 -3.71 15.92
N GLU A 130 3.40 -2.56 15.93
CA GLU A 130 3.67 -1.47 16.88
C GLU A 130 2.98 -1.67 18.24
N GLU A 131 3.64 -1.17 19.29
CA GLU A 131 3.18 -1.31 20.67
C GLU A 131 1.85 -0.59 20.94
N LYS A 132 1.59 0.54 20.28
CA LYS A 132 0.32 1.28 20.44
C LYS A 132 -0.91 0.43 20.11
N TYR A 133 -0.82 -0.41 19.07
CA TYR A 133 -1.93 -1.27 18.65
C TYR A 133 -2.07 -2.48 19.59
N LYS A 134 -0.96 -3.04 20.08
CA LYS A 134 -0.99 -4.13 21.08
C LYS A 134 -1.66 -3.67 22.38
N LYS A 135 -1.28 -2.50 22.90
CA LYS A 135 -1.93 -1.91 24.10
C LYS A 135 -3.42 -1.68 23.88
N ARG A 136 -3.81 -1.17 22.70
CA ARG A 136 -5.22 -0.98 22.36
C ARG A 136 -5.98 -2.30 22.27
N LEU A 137 -5.37 -3.34 21.70
CA LEU A 137 -5.94 -4.69 21.60
C LEU A 137 -6.27 -5.26 22.98
N GLU A 138 -5.35 -5.14 23.94
CA GLU A 138 -5.60 -5.61 25.32
C GLU A 138 -6.73 -4.83 26.00
N LYS A 139 -6.80 -3.51 25.80
CA LYS A 139 -7.92 -2.69 26.29
C LYS A 139 -9.27 -3.08 25.68
N ILE A 140 -9.33 -3.43 24.39
CA ILE A 140 -10.57 -3.88 23.75
C ILE A 140 -10.99 -5.24 24.32
N LYS A 141 -10.05 -6.17 24.52
CA LYS A 141 -10.33 -7.48 25.09
C LYS A 141 -10.87 -7.40 26.51
N SER A 142 -10.33 -6.52 27.37
CA SER A 142 -10.84 -6.36 28.74
C SER A 142 -12.28 -5.85 28.75
N LEU A 143 -12.60 -4.86 27.93
CA LEU A 143 -13.97 -4.32 27.81
C LEU A 143 -14.98 -5.39 27.34
N LEU A 144 -14.60 -6.23 26.38
CA LEU A 144 -15.45 -7.32 25.89
C LEU A 144 -15.68 -8.42 26.93
N LYS A 145 -14.75 -8.62 27.87
CA LYS A 145 -14.95 -9.55 28.99
C LYS A 145 -15.97 -9.00 29.98
N THR A 146 -15.88 -7.71 30.31
CA THR A 146 -16.80 -7.04 31.24
C THR A 146 -18.23 -6.95 30.71
N GLN A 147 -18.44 -6.91 29.39
CA GLN A 147 -19.79 -6.89 28.79
C GLN A 147 -20.50 -8.25 28.73
N LYS A 148 -19.79 -9.35 29.05
CA LYS A 148 -20.36 -10.71 29.06
C LYS A 148 -20.75 -11.19 30.46
N GLN A 149 -20.48 -10.37 31.49
CA GLN A 149 -20.93 -10.55 32.87
C GLN A 149 -22.12 -9.63 33.12
#